data_AF-A0A741FI51-F1
#
_entry.id   AF-A0A741FI51-F1
#
_cell.length_a   1.000
_cell.length_b   1.000
_cell.length_c   1.000
_cell.angle_alpha   90.00
_cell.angle_beta   90.00
_cell.angle_gamma   90.00
#
_symmetry.space_group_name_H-M   'P 1'
#
loop_
_entity.id
_entity.type
_entity.pdbx_description
1 polymer ?
#
loop_
_entity_poly.entity_id
_entity_poly.type
_entity_poly.pdbx_seq_one_letter_code
_entity_poly.pdbx_strand_id
1 'polypeptide(L)'
;KLLMPLVFGATIGADISIIGSPGNLIAKNTIETFSKGSLSVPFFEYAKIGIPLLIACSVFLYFFGSKLIADRDGNTQSDSQMDYSQIPAWHRNLTLAVFILSIAGMVATDYIKFLPPMHIIACCAAIVLVFAGVLTQKETFNSFETLTVFMLAFMMPLGAALNSTGAGEMIANAVISVTGDSGVMIIMASLWILTWALTQVMSNTAACTLLCPVGWTIAQSIGADPRAVVIAVFIASSVAVCTPMAIPANSMIIGPGNVKFKDFLKP
;
A
#
# COMPACT_ATOMS: atom_id res chain seq x y z
N LYS A 1 15.31 18.13 9.67
CA LYS A 1 15.59 16.79 10.24
C LYS A 1 14.38 15.87 10.45
N LEU A 2 13.17 16.36 10.76
CA LEU A 2 12.03 15.49 11.12
C LEU A 2 11.15 15.03 9.95
N LEU A 3 11.20 15.71 8.80
CA LEU A 3 10.33 15.41 7.66
C LEU A 3 10.59 14.04 7.02
N MET A 4 11.85 13.60 6.94
CA MET A 4 12.19 12.31 6.34
C MET A 4 11.78 11.11 7.22
N PRO A 5 12.04 11.10 8.54
CA PRO A 5 11.47 10.11 9.45
C PRO A 5 9.93 10.10 9.45
N LEU A 6 9.30 11.27 9.37
CA LEU A 6 7.84 11.39 9.30
C LEU A 6 7.29 10.67 8.06
N VAL A 7 7.91 10.85 6.89
CA VAL A 7 7.50 10.17 5.67
C VAL A 7 7.68 8.66 5.78
N PHE A 8 8.83 8.19 6.30
CA PHE A 8 9.04 6.76 6.51
C PHE A 8 8.02 6.15 7.48
N GLY A 9 7.72 6.84 8.59
CA GLY A 9 6.70 6.43 9.54
C GLY A 9 5.30 6.42 8.92
N ALA A 10 4.96 7.41 8.10
CA ALA A 10 3.67 7.47 7.40
C ALA A 10 3.51 6.33 6.38
N THR A 11 4.56 6.04 5.59
CA THR A 11 4.55 4.94 4.62
C THR A 11 4.37 3.59 5.31
N ILE A 12 5.17 3.30 6.33
CA ILE A 12 5.07 2.00 7.04
C ILE A 12 3.76 1.92 7.84
N GLY A 13 3.28 3.04 8.39
CA GLY A 13 1.99 3.11 9.07
C GLY A 13 0.80 2.80 8.15
N ALA A 14 0.89 3.16 6.87
CA ALA A 14 -0.10 2.80 5.86
C ALA A 14 -0.18 1.28 5.62
N ASP A 15 0.90 0.53 5.89
CA ASP A 15 0.94 -0.93 5.72
C ASP A 15 0.34 -1.73 6.89
N ILE A 16 -0.22 -1.07 7.91
CA ILE A 16 -0.79 -1.76 9.08
C ILE A 16 -2.19 -2.31 8.78
N SER A 17 -2.99 -1.60 7.98
CA SER A 17 -4.39 -1.94 7.71
C SER A 17 -4.66 -2.09 6.21
N ILE A 18 -5.69 -2.84 5.82
CA ILE A 18 -6.05 -2.99 4.40
C ILE A 18 -6.33 -1.65 3.69
N ILE A 19 -6.78 -0.62 4.40
CA ILE A 19 -7.22 0.65 3.79
C ILE A 19 -6.10 1.69 3.76
N GLY A 20 -4.97 1.43 4.42
CA GLY A 20 -3.91 2.43 4.57
C GLY A 20 -3.22 2.80 3.25
N SER A 21 -3.14 1.89 2.27
CA SER A 21 -2.64 2.22 0.93
C SER A 21 -3.39 1.45 -0.18
N PRO A 22 -3.39 1.98 -1.42
CA PRO A 22 -3.92 1.28 -2.59
C PRO A 22 -3.26 -0.08 -2.83
N GLY A 23 -1.96 -0.19 -2.55
CA GLY A 23 -1.20 -1.44 -2.68
C GLY A 23 -1.74 -2.57 -1.82
N ASN A 24 -2.23 -2.25 -0.61
CA ASN A 24 -2.79 -3.22 0.32
C ASN A 24 -4.10 -3.80 -0.25
N LEU A 25 -4.95 -2.94 -0.81
CA LEU A 25 -6.18 -3.36 -1.49
C LEU A 25 -5.88 -4.19 -2.72
N ILE A 26 -4.90 -3.82 -3.52
CA ILE A 26 -4.47 -4.57 -4.72
C ILE A 26 -4.03 -5.98 -4.33
N ALA A 27 -3.18 -6.10 -3.31
CA ALA A 27 -2.69 -7.39 -2.82
C ALA A 27 -3.84 -8.27 -2.29
N LYS A 28 -4.72 -7.69 -1.45
CA LYS A 28 -5.94 -8.36 -0.97
C LYS A 28 -6.79 -8.86 -2.13
N ASN A 29 -7.14 -7.99 -3.06
CA ASN A 29 -8.02 -8.32 -4.17
C ASN A 29 -7.38 -9.35 -5.10
N THR A 30 -6.06 -9.32 -5.29
CA THR A 30 -5.34 -10.38 -6.02
C THR A 30 -5.58 -11.72 -5.33
N ILE A 31 -5.34 -11.80 -4.02
CA ILE A 31 -5.49 -13.05 -3.26
C ILE A 31 -6.95 -13.54 -3.33
N GLU A 32 -7.92 -12.67 -3.09
CA GLU A 32 -9.35 -13.03 -3.10
C GLU A 32 -9.83 -13.44 -4.49
N THR A 33 -9.43 -12.71 -5.53
CA THR A 33 -9.86 -12.97 -6.92
C THR A 33 -9.25 -14.25 -7.45
N PHE A 34 -7.94 -14.43 -7.32
CA PHE A 34 -7.26 -15.61 -7.86
C PHE A 34 -7.49 -16.87 -7.02
N SER A 35 -7.82 -16.75 -5.74
CA SER A 35 -8.27 -17.88 -4.92
C SER A 35 -9.74 -18.25 -5.13
N LYS A 36 -10.47 -17.53 -5.99
CA LYS A 36 -11.93 -17.68 -6.19
C LYS A 36 -12.70 -17.52 -4.86
N GLY A 37 -12.24 -16.63 -3.99
CA GLY A 37 -12.83 -16.34 -2.69
C GLY A 37 -12.53 -17.37 -1.60
N SER A 38 -11.67 -18.37 -1.83
CA SER A 38 -11.31 -19.34 -0.80
C SER A 38 -10.36 -18.77 0.26
N LEU A 39 -9.56 -17.77 -0.11
CA LEU A 39 -8.67 -17.05 0.79
C LEU A 39 -9.16 -15.62 0.96
N SER A 40 -9.40 -15.23 2.20
CA SER A 40 -9.71 -13.85 2.60
C SER A 40 -8.52 -13.25 3.34
N VAL A 41 -8.30 -11.95 3.17
CA VAL A 41 -7.29 -11.21 3.93
C VAL A 41 -8.00 -10.40 5.03
N PRO A 42 -7.79 -10.71 6.32
CA PRO A 42 -8.35 -9.95 7.44
C PRO A 42 -7.89 -8.49 7.47
N PHE A 43 -8.69 -7.59 8.06
CA PHE A 43 -8.45 -6.14 8.10
C PHE A 43 -7.03 -5.75 8.53
N PHE A 44 -6.49 -6.45 9.53
CA PHE A 44 -5.16 -6.23 10.12
C PHE A 44 -4.14 -7.31 9.75
N GLU A 45 -4.33 -8.05 8.66
CA GLU A 45 -3.37 -9.10 8.28
C GLU A 45 -1.95 -8.54 8.08
N TYR A 46 -1.85 -7.38 7.45
CA TYR A 46 -0.58 -6.71 7.19
C TYR A 46 0.08 -6.14 8.45
N ALA A 47 -0.68 -5.89 9.53
CA ALA A 47 -0.14 -5.43 10.81
C ALA A 47 0.92 -6.38 11.39
N LYS A 48 0.82 -7.69 11.10
CA LYS A 48 1.81 -8.70 11.51
C LYS A 48 3.20 -8.42 10.94
N ILE A 49 3.29 -7.74 9.80
CA ILE A 49 4.54 -7.35 9.14
C ILE A 49 4.82 -5.87 9.39
N GLY A 50 3.81 -5.01 9.24
CA GLY A 50 3.91 -3.56 9.37
C GLY A 50 4.34 -3.10 10.77
N ILE A 51 3.82 -3.71 11.85
CA ILE A 51 4.19 -3.31 13.22
C ILE A 51 5.66 -3.65 13.53
N PRO A 52 6.15 -4.90 13.32
CA PRO A 52 7.57 -5.19 13.49
C PRO A 52 8.48 -4.31 12.63
N LEU A 53 8.09 -4.06 11.38
CA LEU A 53 8.84 -3.18 10.47
C LEU A 53 8.88 -1.74 10.99
N LEU A 54 7.75 -1.21 11.48
CA LEU A 54 7.66 0.13 12.06
C LEU A 54 8.54 0.27 13.29
N ILE A 55 8.53 -0.72 14.18
CA ILE A 55 9.38 -0.74 15.37
C ILE A 55 10.86 -0.76 14.95
N ALA A 56 11.24 -1.65 14.03
CA ALA A 56 12.61 -1.75 13.54
C ALA A 56 13.10 -0.44 12.90
N CYS A 57 12.28 0.17 12.03
CA CYS A 57 12.59 1.46 11.42
C CYS A 57 12.66 2.59 12.45
N SER A 58 11.77 2.62 13.43
CA SER A 58 11.78 3.64 14.49
C SER A 58 13.04 3.53 15.36
N VAL A 59 13.43 2.32 15.74
CA VAL A 59 14.67 2.06 16.48
C VAL A 59 15.89 2.47 15.65
N PHE A 60 15.94 2.09 14.37
CA PHE A 60 17.02 2.47 13.47
C PHE A 60 17.16 4.01 13.35
N LEU A 61 16.05 4.72 13.12
CA LEU A 61 16.05 6.18 13.01
C LEU A 61 16.35 6.87 14.33
N TYR A 62 15.97 6.29 15.47
CA TYR A 62 16.31 6.82 16.78
C TYR A 62 17.84 6.80 17.02
N PHE A 63 18.50 5.68 16.70
CA PHE A 63 19.95 5.55 16.93
C PHE A 63 20.81 6.21 15.84
N PHE A 64 20.41 6.10 14.57
CA PHE A 64 21.23 6.54 13.43
C PHE A 64 20.68 7.78 12.72
N GLY A 65 19.41 8.13 12.89
CA GLY A 65 18.76 9.21 12.14
C GLY A 65 19.38 10.59 12.39
N SER A 66 19.86 10.88 13.61
CA SER A 66 20.54 12.15 13.91
C SER A 66 21.89 12.31 13.20
N LYS A 67 22.53 11.19 12.82
CA LYS A 67 23.83 11.13 12.15
C LYS A 67 23.71 10.95 10.63
N LEU A 68 22.66 10.26 10.20
CA LEU A 68 22.33 10.02 8.80
C LEU A 68 21.72 11.31 8.21
N ILE A 69 20.66 11.82 8.83
CA ILE A 69 19.87 12.94 8.30
C ILE A 69 20.61 14.27 8.47
N ALA A 70 21.01 14.84 7.33
CA ALA A 70 21.63 16.16 7.26
C ALA A 70 20.76 17.23 7.94
N ASP A 71 21.40 18.13 8.70
CA ASP A 71 20.71 19.31 9.21
C ASP A 71 20.48 20.31 8.10
N ARG A 72 19.24 20.78 7.98
CA ARG A 72 18.83 21.71 6.95
C ARG A 72 17.90 22.72 7.54
N ASP A 73 18.22 23.97 7.26
CA ASP A 73 17.26 25.06 7.37
C ASP A 73 16.15 24.77 6.36
N GLY A 74 14.99 24.36 6.89
CA GLY A 74 13.79 24.25 6.10
C GLY A 74 13.41 25.62 5.58
N ASN A 75 12.79 25.67 4.41
CA ASN A 75 12.15 26.91 4.01
C ASN A 75 11.02 27.16 5.01
N THR A 76 11.04 28.30 5.69
CA THR A 76 9.86 28.88 6.34
C THR A 76 8.88 29.23 5.24
N GLN A 77 8.18 28.23 4.69
CA GLN A 77 6.89 28.50 4.11
C GLN A 77 6.10 29.14 5.23
N SER A 78 5.71 30.40 5.04
CA SER A 78 4.70 31.03 5.88
C SER A 78 3.53 30.08 5.92
N ASP A 79 3.37 29.37 7.04
CA ASP A 79 2.22 28.54 7.33
C ASP A 79 1.01 29.44 7.14
N SER A 80 0.40 29.34 5.97
CA SER A 80 -0.97 29.77 5.80
C SER A 80 -1.74 28.75 6.62
N GLN A 81 -1.83 29.01 7.93
CA GLN A 81 -2.66 28.26 8.84
C GLN A 81 -4.02 28.22 8.20
N MET A 82 -4.39 27.06 7.64
CA MET A 82 -5.70 26.88 7.08
C MET A 82 -6.67 27.10 8.24
N ASP A 83 -7.45 28.18 8.14
CA ASP A 83 -8.35 28.59 9.20
C ASP A 83 -9.58 27.68 9.20
N TYR A 84 -9.54 26.65 10.03
CA TYR A 84 -10.65 25.70 10.20
C TYR A 84 -11.71 26.19 11.18
N SER A 85 -11.62 27.43 11.70
CA SER A 85 -12.60 27.98 12.66
C SER A 85 -14.02 28.07 12.08
N GLN A 86 -14.15 28.10 10.76
CA GLN A 86 -15.43 28.15 10.06
C GLN A 86 -16.13 26.78 9.94
N ILE A 87 -15.46 25.67 10.28
CA ILE A 87 -16.07 24.34 10.18
C ILE A 87 -16.93 24.06 11.43
N PRO A 88 -18.24 23.80 11.27
CA PRO A 88 -19.12 23.52 12.41
C PRO A 88 -18.65 22.29 13.19
N ALA A 89 -18.67 22.36 14.53
CA ALA A 89 -18.25 21.25 15.39
C ALA A 89 -19.03 19.93 15.14
N TRP A 90 -20.27 20.02 14.66
CA TRP A 90 -21.07 18.85 14.32
C TRP A 90 -20.55 18.10 13.09
N HIS A 91 -19.95 18.81 12.10
CA HIS A 91 -19.32 18.16 10.94
C HIS A 91 -18.15 17.30 11.42
N ARG A 92 -17.29 17.87 12.27
CA ARG A 92 -16.14 17.15 12.85
C ARG A 92 -16.58 15.91 13.63
N ASN A 93 -17.54 16.07 14.54
CA ASN A 93 -17.97 14.96 15.40
C ASN A 93 -18.69 13.86 14.59
N LEU A 94 -19.49 14.24 13.59
CA LEU A 94 -20.15 13.28 12.70
C LEU A 94 -19.13 12.53 11.85
N THR A 95 -18.16 13.22 11.24
CA THR A 95 -17.08 12.58 10.47
C THR A 95 -16.31 11.58 11.32
N LEU A 96 -15.91 11.97 12.54
CA LEU A 96 -15.20 11.08 13.45
C LEU A 96 -16.05 9.87 13.85
N ALA A 97 -17.33 10.08 14.18
CA ALA A 97 -18.24 9.00 14.53
C ALA A 97 -18.41 8.00 13.37
N VAL A 98 -18.69 8.50 12.16
CA VAL A 98 -18.84 7.67 10.96
C VAL A 98 -17.53 6.93 10.65
N PHE A 99 -16.39 7.61 10.73
CA PHE A 99 -15.08 6.99 10.51
C PHE A 99 -14.81 5.84 11.49
N ILE A 100 -14.96 6.08 12.79
CA ILE A 100 -14.74 5.06 13.83
C ILE A 100 -15.72 3.90 13.68
N LEU A 101 -17.02 4.18 13.47
CA LEU A 101 -18.03 3.14 13.28
C LEU A 101 -17.78 2.33 12.01
N SER A 102 -17.33 2.97 10.92
CA SER A 102 -17.00 2.28 9.68
C SER A 102 -15.82 1.33 9.86
N ILE A 103 -14.74 1.77 10.52
CA ILE A 103 -13.58 0.92 10.81
C ILE A 103 -13.98 -0.22 11.74
N ALA A 104 -14.72 0.06 12.82
CA ALA A 104 -15.20 -0.98 13.72
C ALA A 104 -16.06 -2.02 12.99
N GLY A 105 -16.94 -1.58 12.10
CA GLY A 105 -17.74 -2.44 11.25
C GLY A 105 -16.89 -3.31 10.32
N MET A 106 -15.90 -2.70 9.64
CA MET A 106 -14.98 -3.40 8.73
C MET A 106 -14.08 -4.41 9.44
N VAL A 107 -13.70 -4.16 10.69
CA VAL A 107 -12.95 -5.13 11.50
C VAL A 107 -13.89 -6.24 11.97
N ALA A 108 -15.13 -5.91 12.33
CA ALA A 108 -16.12 -6.87 12.79
C ALA A 108 -16.56 -7.87 11.70
N THR A 109 -16.42 -7.55 10.40
CA THR A 109 -16.71 -8.52 9.32
C THR A 109 -15.87 -9.78 9.41
N ASP A 110 -14.66 -9.69 9.96
CA ASP A 110 -13.76 -10.84 10.10
C ASP A 110 -14.27 -11.83 11.17
N TYR A 111 -15.10 -11.36 12.11
CA TYR A 111 -15.59 -12.14 13.25
C TYR A 111 -17.08 -12.49 13.14
N ILE A 112 -17.87 -11.65 12.47
CA ILE A 112 -19.33 -11.74 12.43
C ILE A 112 -19.78 -11.92 10.97
N LYS A 113 -20.13 -13.17 10.61
CA LYS A 113 -20.58 -13.53 9.25
C LYS A 113 -21.90 -12.89 8.81
N PHE A 114 -22.64 -12.28 9.73
CA PHE A 114 -23.89 -11.57 9.41
C PHE A 114 -23.64 -10.17 8.83
N LEU A 115 -22.46 -9.57 9.08
CA LEU A 115 -22.15 -8.25 8.56
C LEU A 115 -21.95 -8.28 7.04
N PRO A 116 -22.33 -7.21 6.33
CA PRO A 116 -22.08 -7.11 4.91
C PRO A 116 -20.57 -7.00 4.62
N PRO A 117 -20.12 -7.33 3.40
CA PRO A 117 -18.72 -7.17 3.01
C PRO A 117 -18.18 -5.76 3.28
N MET A 118 -16.87 -5.69 3.57
CA MET A 118 -16.15 -4.46 3.90
C MET A 118 -16.41 -3.29 2.93
N HIS A 119 -16.51 -3.57 1.63
CA HIS A 119 -16.78 -2.55 0.62
C HIS A 119 -18.17 -1.91 0.76
N ILE A 120 -19.19 -2.68 1.19
CA ILE A 120 -20.54 -2.16 1.43
C ILE A 120 -20.53 -1.22 2.64
N ILE A 121 -19.82 -1.61 3.72
CA ILE A 121 -19.68 -0.76 4.92
C ILE A 121 -19.02 0.57 4.55
N ALA A 122 -17.97 0.55 3.71
CA ALA A 122 -17.30 1.75 3.22
C ALA A 122 -18.26 2.65 2.42
N CYS A 123 -19.03 2.07 1.49
CA CYS A 123 -20.00 2.81 0.69
C CYS A 123 -21.10 3.44 1.55
N CYS A 124 -21.65 2.69 2.51
CA CYS A 124 -22.66 3.21 3.43
C CYS A 124 -22.12 4.40 4.25
N ALA A 125 -20.89 4.32 4.76
CA ALA A 125 -20.26 5.41 5.49
C ALA A 125 -20.11 6.68 4.61
N ALA A 126 -19.63 6.52 3.37
CA ALA A 126 -19.51 7.63 2.42
C ALA A 126 -20.87 8.26 2.10
N ILE A 127 -21.89 7.43 1.86
CA ILE A 127 -23.27 7.87 1.60
C ILE A 127 -23.82 8.70 2.76
N VAL A 128 -23.60 8.26 4.01
CA VAL A 128 -24.02 9.00 5.20
C VAL A 128 -23.37 10.38 5.27
N LEU A 129 -22.07 10.50 4.96
CA LEU A 129 -21.36 11.80 4.95
C LEU A 129 -21.89 12.74 3.86
N VAL A 130 -22.25 12.20 2.69
CA VAL A 130 -22.81 12.98 1.59
C VAL A 130 -24.22 13.45 1.91
N PHE A 131 -25.09 12.58 2.44
CA PHE A 131 -26.44 12.95 2.85
C PHE A 131 -26.46 13.93 4.03
N ALA A 132 -25.50 13.80 4.95
CA ALA A 132 -25.31 14.75 6.03
C ALA A 132 -24.77 16.10 5.54
N GLY A 133 -24.43 16.26 4.25
CA GLY A 133 -23.89 17.51 3.71
C GLY A 133 -22.48 17.86 4.19
N VAL A 134 -21.77 16.89 4.79
CA VAL A 134 -20.40 17.06 5.28
C VAL A 134 -19.41 16.99 4.13
N LEU A 135 -19.71 16.16 3.12
CA LEU A 135 -18.96 16.07 1.86
C LEU A 135 -19.88 16.35 0.70
N THR A 136 -19.40 17.12 -0.27
CA THR A 136 -20.10 17.30 -1.54
C THR A 136 -19.93 16.08 -2.43
N GLN A 137 -20.88 15.90 -3.37
CA GLN A 137 -20.78 14.84 -4.38
C GLN A 137 -19.46 14.95 -5.18
N LYS A 138 -19.06 16.18 -5.56
CA LYS A 138 -17.83 16.42 -6.33
C LYS A 138 -16.58 16.02 -5.55
N GLU A 139 -16.48 16.38 -4.27
CA GLU A 139 -15.34 15.99 -3.42
C GLU A 139 -15.25 14.46 -3.26
N THR A 140 -16.40 13.81 -3.13
CA THR A 140 -16.47 12.34 -3.01
C THR A 140 -15.97 11.67 -4.30
N PHE A 141 -16.42 12.12 -5.48
CA PHE A 141 -15.93 11.58 -6.76
C PHE A 141 -14.48 11.95 -7.05
N ASN A 142 -14.01 13.13 -6.63
CA ASN A 142 -12.60 13.51 -6.76
C ASN A 142 -11.67 12.66 -5.86
N SER A 143 -12.21 12.06 -4.80
CA SER A 143 -11.46 11.15 -3.92
C SER A 143 -11.32 9.74 -4.52
N PHE A 144 -11.91 9.47 -5.68
CA PHE A 144 -11.91 8.16 -6.31
C PHE A 144 -10.60 7.89 -7.05
N GLU A 145 -9.85 6.87 -6.63
CA GLU A 145 -8.61 6.49 -7.30
C GLU A 145 -8.90 5.59 -8.52
N THR A 146 -9.14 6.25 -9.66
CA THR A 146 -9.49 5.60 -10.93
C THR A 146 -8.47 4.55 -11.37
N LEU A 147 -7.18 4.77 -11.11
CA LEU A 147 -6.12 3.83 -11.44
C LEU A 147 -6.37 2.47 -10.78
N THR A 148 -6.59 2.44 -9.46
CA THR A 148 -6.83 1.21 -8.70
C THR A 148 -8.02 0.44 -9.24
N VAL A 149 -9.11 1.10 -9.61
CA VAL A 149 -10.29 0.44 -10.18
C VAL A 149 -9.97 -0.23 -11.52
N PHE A 150 -9.27 0.45 -12.43
CA PHE A 150 -8.85 -0.16 -13.70
C PHE A 150 -7.88 -1.31 -13.48
N MET A 151 -6.91 -1.15 -12.58
CA MET A 151 -5.94 -2.17 -12.21
C MET A 151 -6.64 -3.45 -11.71
N LEU A 152 -7.64 -3.34 -10.83
CA LEU A 152 -8.44 -4.48 -10.38
C LEU A 152 -9.24 -5.13 -11.52
N ALA A 153 -9.81 -4.34 -12.43
CA ALA A 153 -10.55 -4.87 -13.57
C ALA A 153 -9.67 -5.68 -14.54
N PHE A 154 -8.41 -5.25 -14.74
CA PHE A 154 -7.48 -5.90 -15.66
C PHE A 154 -6.69 -7.07 -15.05
N MET A 155 -6.73 -7.27 -13.74
CA MET A 155 -6.00 -8.36 -13.07
C MET A 155 -6.40 -9.76 -13.54
N MET A 156 -7.70 -10.03 -13.70
CA MET A 156 -8.16 -11.34 -14.18
C MET A 156 -7.75 -11.61 -15.64
N PRO A 157 -8.01 -10.69 -16.61
CA PRO A 157 -7.54 -10.86 -17.98
C PRO A 157 -6.01 -11.03 -18.07
N LEU A 158 -5.24 -10.26 -17.28
CA LEU A 158 -3.78 -10.35 -17.27
C LEU A 158 -3.30 -11.72 -16.78
N GLY A 159 -3.86 -12.22 -15.67
CA GLY A 159 -3.55 -13.55 -15.14
C GLY A 159 -3.93 -14.66 -16.12
N ALA A 160 -5.11 -14.58 -16.73
CA ALA A 160 -5.55 -15.52 -17.74
C ALA A 160 -4.63 -15.52 -18.97
N ALA A 161 -4.22 -14.34 -19.45
CA ALA A 161 -3.29 -14.20 -20.57
C ALA A 161 -1.91 -14.79 -20.24
N LEU A 162 -1.37 -14.55 -19.05
CA LEU A 162 -0.10 -15.13 -18.61
C LEU A 162 -0.14 -16.67 -18.55
N ASN A 163 -1.27 -17.23 -18.11
CA ASN A 163 -1.47 -18.68 -18.07
C ASN A 163 -1.68 -19.27 -19.47
N SER A 164 -2.51 -18.64 -20.32
CA SER A 164 -2.82 -19.15 -21.66
C SER A 164 -1.67 -19.01 -22.66
N THR A 165 -0.82 -18.00 -22.51
CA THR A 165 0.35 -17.78 -23.38
C THR A 165 1.56 -18.63 -22.99
N GLY A 166 1.52 -19.29 -21.83
CA GLY A 166 2.70 -19.97 -21.26
C GLY A 166 3.77 -19.00 -20.75
N ALA A 167 3.53 -17.68 -20.76
CA ALA A 167 4.49 -16.69 -20.28
C ALA A 167 4.78 -16.86 -18.78
N GLY A 168 3.77 -17.21 -17.97
CA GLY A 168 3.98 -17.51 -16.55
C GLY A 168 4.92 -18.70 -16.34
N GLU A 169 4.80 -19.74 -17.17
CA GLU A 169 5.65 -20.92 -17.14
C GLU A 169 7.07 -20.61 -17.64
N MET A 170 7.22 -19.78 -18.69
CA MET A 170 8.53 -19.31 -19.14
C MET A 170 9.27 -18.52 -18.05
N ILE A 171 8.57 -17.63 -17.34
CA ILE A 171 9.17 -16.87 -16.24
C ILE A 171 9.53 -17.81 -15.08
N ALA A 172 8.64 -18.74 -14.72
CA ALA A 172 8.91 -19.73 -13.68
C ALA A 172 10.15 -20.58 -14.04
N ASN A 173 10.25 -21.09 -15.26
CA ASN A 173 11.38 -21.89 -15.73
C ASN A 173 12.69 -21.09 -15.82
N ALA A 174 12.62 -19.82 -16.24
CA ALA A 174 13.79 -18.93 -16.21
C ALA A 174 14.29 -18.75 -14.77
N VAL A 175 13.38 -18.52 -13.82
CA VAL A 175 13.74 -18.38 -12.40
C VAL A 175 14.28 -19.69 -11.84
N ILE A 176 13.66 -20.84 -12.12
CA ILE A 176 14.13 -22.18 -11.71
C ILE A 176 15.52 -22.45 -12.30
N SER A 177 15.80 -22.05 -13.55
CA SER A 177 17.12 -22.28 -14.18
C SER A 177 18.27 -21.53 -13.50
N VAL A 178 17.98 -20.36 -12.91
CA VAL A 178 18.96 -19.56 -12.16
C VAL A 178 19.04 -20.00 -10.70
N THR A 179 17.95 -20.52 -10.15
CA THR A 179 17.77 -20.82 -8.73
C THR A 179 18.07 -22.29 -8.38
N GLY A 180 17.99 -23.21 -9.35
CA GLY A 180 18.07 -24.66 -9.15
C GLY A 180 16.84 -25.22 -8.40
N ASP A 181 17.00 -26.39 -7.78
CA ASP A 181 16.06 -26.98 -6.79
C ASP A 181 15.92 -26.16 -5.49
N SER A 182 16.63 -25.02 -5.41
CA SER A 182 16.64 -24.19 -4.21
C SER A 182 15.27 -23.56 -3.98
N GLY A 183 14.79 -23.69 -2.74
CA GLY A 183 13.41 -23.53 -2.36
C GLY A 183 12.78 -22.16 -2.65
N VAL A 184 11.45 -22.19 -2.68
CA VAL A 184 10.45 -21.10 -2.72
C VAL A 184 10.94 -19.72 -2.23
N MET A 185 11.79 -19.69 -1.21
CA MET A 185 12.39 -18.48 -0.65
C MET A 185 13.22 -17.65 -1.64
N ILE A 186 13.99 -18.26 -2.55
CA ILE A 186 14.81 -17.49 -3.52
C ILE A 186 13.92 -16.84 -4.59
N ILE A 187 12.84 -17.52 -4.99
CA ILE A 187 11.85 -16.98 -5.92
C ILE A 187 11.10 -15.80 -5.29
N MET A 188 10.72 -15.95 -4.02
CA MET A 188 10.18 -14.83 -3.26
C MET A 188 11.17 -13.67 -3.17
N ALA A 189 12.44 -13.95 -2.87
CA ALA A 189 13.48 -12.91 -2.78
C ALA A 189 13.73 -12.22 -4.13
N SER A 190 13.76 -12.95 -5.24
CA SER A 190 13.99 -12.37 -6.57
C SER A 190 12.82 -11.50 -7.01
N LEU A 191 11.58 -11.96 -6.80
CA LEU A 191 10.38 -11.15 -7.04
C LEU A 191 10.30 -9.93 -6.12
N TRP A 192 10.71 -10.08 -4.86
CA TRP A 192 10.79 -8.97 -3.91
C TRP A 192 11.80 -7.92 -4.39
N ILE A 193 13.02 -8.32 -4.76
CA ILE A 193 14.07 -7.40 -5.26
C ILE A 193 13.62 -6.73 -6.56
N LEU A 194 13.02 -7.49 -7.48
CA LEU A 194 12.50 -6.95 -8.74
C LEU A 194 11.42 -5.89 -8.48
N THR A 195 10.49 -6.19 -7.58
CA THR A 195 9.42 -5.25 -7.20
C THR A 195 9.99 -4.00 -6.57
N TRP A 196 10.93 -4.17 -5.63
CA TRP A 196 11.63 -3.07 -4.98
C TRP A 196 12.38 -2.17 -5.97
N ALA A 197 13.02 -2.76 -6.98
CA ALA A 197 13.73 -2.02 -8.02
C ALA A 197 12.77 -1.25 -8.94
N LEU A 198 11.69 -1.90 -9.39
CA LEU A 198 10.69 -1.29 -10.27
C LEU A 198 9.99 -0.11 -9.60
N THR A 199 9.66 -0.23 -8.31
CA THR A 199 8.99 0.84 -7.56
C THR A 199 9.86 2.09 -7.33
N GLN A 200 11.15 2.06 -7.65
CA GLN A 200 11.97 3.28 -7.67
C GLN A 200 11.73 4.12 -8.92
N VAL A 201 11.25 3.50 -10.00
CA VAL A 201 11.06 4.12 -11.33
C VAL A 201 9.59 4.40 -11.61
N MET A 202 8.68 3.56 -11.10
CA MET A 202 7.23 3.73 -11.20
C MET A 202 6.59 3.86 -9.81
N SER A 203 5.34 4.31 -9.74
CA SER A 203 4.59 4.38 -8.47
C SER A 203 4.41 3.00 -7.83
N ASN A 204 4.40 2.94 -6.49
CA ASN A 204 4.15 1.71 -5.72
C ASN A 204 2.91 0.94 -6.18
N THR A 205 1.79 1.66 -6.39
CA THR A 205 0.52 1.10 -6.87
C THR A 205 0.66 0.37 -8.21
N ALA A 206 1.44 0.95 -9.15
CA ALA A 206 1.67 0.35 -10.45
C ALA A 206 2.54 -0.91 -10.36
N ALA A 207 3.64 -0.87 -9.61
CA ALA A 207 4.51 -2.03 -9.41
C ALA A 207 3.76 -3.19 -8.75
N CYS A 208 3.01 -2.90 -7.68
CA CYS A 208 2.18 -3.87 -6.97
C CYS A 208 1.12 -4.49 -7.90
N THR A 209 0.42 -3.67 -8.70
CA THR A 209 -0.60 -4.19 -9.62
C THR A 209 -0.01 -5.17 -10.62
N LEU A 210 1.14 -4.84 -11.21
CA LEU A 210 1.73 -5.66 -12.25
C LEU A 210 2.28 -6.97 -11.68
N LEU A 211 2.94 -6.91 -10.53
CA LEU A 211 3.71 -8.04 -10.00
C LEU A 211 2.89 -8.96 -9.08
N CYS A 212 1.82 -8.50 -8.44
CA CYS A 212 0.94 -9.38 -7.65
C CYS A 212 0.35 -10.55 -8.46
N PRO A 213 -0.32 -10.33 -9.62
CA PRO A 213 -0.91 -11.43 -10.39
C PRO A 213 0.16 -12.31 -11.06
N VAL A 214 1.30 -11.72 -11.45
CA VAL A 214 2.46 -12.45 -11.97
C VAL A 214 3.05 -13.37 -10.88
N GLY A 215 3.29 -12.82 -9.69
CA GLY A 215 3.80 -13.55 -8.53
C GLY A 215 2.86 -14.66 -8.09
N TRP A 216 1.54 -14.42 -8.11
CA TRP A 216 0.55 -15.46 -7.86
C TRP A 216 0.69 -16.63 -8.85
N THR A 217 0.74 -16.33 -10.15
CA THR A 217 0.80 -17.33 -11.21
C THR A 217 2.09 -18.15 -11.11
N ILE A 218 3.24 -17.49 -10.92
CA ILE A 218 4.53 -18.17 -10.75
C ILE A 218 4.51 -19.08 -9.53
N ALA A 219 4.01 -18.59 -8.39
CA ALA A 219 3.94 -19.38 -7.16
C ALA A 219 3.07 -20.63 -7.34
N GLN A 220 1.94 -20.49 -8.05
CA GLN A 220 1.05 -21.60 -8.34
C GLN A 220 1.73 -22.66 -9.24
N SER A 221 2.48 -22.24 -10.26
CA SER A 221 3.18 -23.15 -11.17
C SER A 221 4.26 -23.99 -10.47
N ILE A 222 4.88 -23.46 -9.43
CA ILE A 222 5.94 -24.14 -8.66
C ILE A 222 5.44 -24.84 -7.39
N GLY A 223 4.12 -24.79 -7.11
CA GLY A 223 3.53 -25.37 -5.89
C GLY A 223 3.87 -24.63 -4.59
N ALA A 224 4.33 -23.38 -4.67
CA ALA A 224 4.53 -22.50 -3.51
C ALA A 224 3.20 -21.88 -3.06
N ASP A 225 3.12 -21.42 -1.80
CA ASP A 225 1.96 -20.66 -1.33
C ASP A 225 1.87 -19.30 -2.05
N PRO A 226 0.90 -19.09 -2.96
CA PRO A 226 0.80 -17.86 -3.75
C PRO A 226 0.47 -16.64 -2.89
N ARG A 227 -0.21 -16.84 -1.76
CA ARG A 227 -0.52 -15.77 -0.82
C ARG A 227 0.76 -15.15 -0.25
N ALA A 228 1.71 -15.98 0.16
CA ALA A 228 2.97 -15.51 0.72
C ALA A 228 3.75 -14.68 -0.31
N VAL A 229 3.76 -15.10 -1.58
CA VAL A 229 4.42 -14.37 -2.67
C VAL A 229 3.76 -13.02 -2.94
N VAL A 230 2.43 -12.96 -3.01
CA VAL A 230 1.70 -11.71 -3.20
C VAL A 230 1.94 -10.74 -2.03
N ILE A 231 1.93 -11.22 -0.80
CA ILE A 231 2.24 -10.38 0.38
C ILE A 231 3.69 -9.89 0.30
N ALA A 232 4.65 -10.72 -0.12
CA ALA A 232 6.04 -10.30 -0.27
C ALA A 232 6.21 -9.22 -1.35
N VAL A 233 5.57 -9.37 -2.51
CA VAL A 233 5.53 -8.36 -3.59
C VAL A 233 4.93 -7.07 -3.08
N PHE A 234 3.81 -7.14 -2.36
CA PHE A 234 3.18 -5.97 -1.76
C PHE A 234 4.14 -5.22 -0.83
N ILE A 235 4.74 -5.91 0.14
CA ILE A 235 5.68 -5.30 1.08
C ILE A 235 6.88 -4.70 0.33
N ALA A 236 7.41 -5.40 -0.68
CA ALA A 236 8.49 -4.87 -1.53
C ALA A 236 8.10 -3.54 -2.21
N SER A 237 6.87 -3.47 -2.72
CA SER A 237 6.37 -2.26 -3.39
C SER A 237 6.19 -1.10 -2.43
N SER A 238 5.96 -1.36 -1.14
CA SER A 238 5.80 -0.29 -0.14
C SER A 238 7.13 0.27 0.36
N VAL A 239 8.21 -0.54 0.34
CA VAL A 239 9.57 -0.12 0.73
C VAL A 239 10.24 0.68 -0.40
N ALA A 240 9.62 1.78 -0.80
CA ALA A 240 10.03 2.61 -1.93
C ALA A 240 10.54 3.98 -1.45
N VAL A 241 11.69 3.94 -0.77
CA VAL A 241 12.24 5.10 -0.04
C VAL A 241 13.43 5.77 -0.74
N CYS A 242 13.97 5.16 -1.80
CA CYS A 242 15.22 5.60 -2.40
C CYS A 242 15.04 6.68 -3.49
N THR A 243 13.82 6.92 -3.97
CA THR A 243 13.53 7.98 -4.93
C THR A 243 12.32 8.83 -4.54
N PRO A 244 12.30 10.12 -4.93
CA PRO A 244 11.14 10.99 -4.72
C PRO A 244 9.90 10.56 -5.53
N MET A 245 10.12 9.91 -6.67
CA MET A 245 9.05 9.54 -7.62
C MET A 245 8.25 8.32 -7.16
N ALA A 246 8.81 7.53 -6.25
CA ALA A 246 8.19 6.30 -5.77
C ALA A 246 6.87 6.55 -5.02
N ILE A 247 6.89 7.45 -4.04
CA ILE A 247 5.75 7.75 -3.15
C ILE A 247 5.49 9.26 -3.14
N PRO A 248 4.23 9.72 -3.26
CA PRO A 248 3.89 11.14 -3.17
C PRO A 248 4.45 11.83 -1.92
N ALA A 249 4.44 11.15 -0.77
CA ALA A 249 5.00 11.66 0.48
C ALA A 249 6.51 12.00 0.39
N ASN A 250 7.31 11.23 -0.38
CA ASN A 250 8.72 11.55 -0.61
C ASN A 250 8.88 12.84 -1.42
N SER A 251 7.99 13.08 -2.39
CA SER A 251 7.99 14.33 -3.17
C SER A 251 7.53 15.54 -2.34
N MET A 252 6.60 15.35 -1.40
CA MET A 252 6.07 16.44 -0.56
C MET A 252 7.11 17.09 0.36
N ILE A 253 8.15 16.36 0.75
CA ILE A 253 9.19 16.89 1.65
C ILE A 253 10.32 17.62 0.95
N ILE A 254 10.42 17.56 -0.39
CA ILE A 254 11.48 18.21 -1.17
C ILE A 254 11.45 19.72 -0.98
N GLY A 255 10.28 20.33 -1.14
CA GLY A 255 10.09 21.78 -1.01
C GLY A 255 10.34 22.29 0.43
N PRO A 256 9.49 21.92 1.41
CA PRO A 256 9.58 22.43 2.78
C PRO A 256 10.84 21.94 3.51
N GLY A 257 11.32 20.73 3.23
CA GLY A 257 12.50 20.16 3.88
C GLY A 257 13.83 20.47 3.19
N ASN A 258 13.81 21.21 2.07
CA ASN A 258 14.98 21.47 1.23
C ASN A 258 15.75 20.17 0.91
N VAL A 259 15.02 19.08 0.66
CA VAL A 259 15.57 17.74 0.43
C VAL A 259 15.89 17.57 -1.04
N LYS A 260 17.11 17.14 -1.37
CA LYS A 260 17.55 16.87 -2.74
C LYS A 260 17.43 15.38 -3.04
N PHE A 261 17.35 15.06 -4.34
CA PHE A 261 17.29 13.66 -4.81
C PHE A 261 18.41 12.78 -4.23
N LYS A 262 19.65 13.30 -4.15
CA LYS A 262 20.81 12.55 -3.64
C LYS A 262 20.65 12.10 -2.18
N ASP A 263 19.80 12.77 -1.43
CA ASP A 263 19.57 12.48 -0.01
C ASP A 263 18.66 11.28 0.17
N PHE A 264 17.83 10.92 -0.81
CA PHE A 264 17.05 9.68 -0.71
C PHE A 264 17.93 8.42 -0.87
N LEU A 265 19.05 8.54 -1.60
CA LEU A 265 20.04 7.47 -1.76
C LEU A 265 21.06 7.43 -0.62
N LYS A 266 21.30 8.58 0.01
CA LYS A 266 22.16 8.72 1.19
C LYS A 266 21.47 9.68 2.16
N PRO A 267 20.52 9.16 2.99
CA PRO A 267 19.77 9.97 3.94
C PRO A 267 20.68 10.73 4.88
#